data_AF-A0A4E0R8J6-F1
#
_entry.id   AF-A0A4E0R8J6-F1
#
_cell.length_a   1.000
_cell.length_b   1.000
_cell.length_c   1.000
_cell.angle_alpha   90.00
_cell.angle_beta   90.00
_cell.angle_gamma   90.00
#
_symmetry.space_group_name_H-M   'P 1'
#
loop_
_entity.id
_entity.type
_entity.pdbx_description
1 polymer ?
#
loop_
_entity_poly.entity_id
_entity_poly.type
_entity_poly.pdbx_seq_one_letter_code
_entity_poly.pdbx_strand_id
1 'polypeptide(L)'
;MLFLKIEQLCSNILQKFVCYEMKRFLLLTPKMRGSEGFIVFVPTILLLFLFGVKSELCQANCPRDFLRTETDSCMIGLPSSLSYCAAHERCLNEGLSRHLRLFMVGWNQKAIPKYFPQFSVVPTSITALLNRSDNLREGWRVGDPGRPRFVTGLGDLSISWQHPEPNRIDQCVAVYISGNLHDNEQSACNSTGVVCEISRKPWSKEVETFQRNWPYQMPTLFLPDKVMNEGCFFHHKARSLLSCAKMCKIHLACRTIYFNSVNSTCALSLYVDSLLPAEMQDLGNTWTRYGRPEW
;
A
#
# COMPACT_ATOMS: atom_id res chain seq x y z
N MET A 1 -14.37 11.29 -28.37
CA MET A 1 -13.62 10.49 -27.37
C MET A 1 -13.09 11.32 -26.19
N LEU A 2 -13.10 12.67 -26.24
CA LEU A 2 -12.70 13.55 -25.12
C LEU A 2 -13.83 13.76 -24.07
N PHE A 3 -15.09 13.70 -24.47
CA PHE A 3 -16.25 13.95 -23.60
C PHE A 3 -16.52 12.85 -22.56
N LEU A 4 -16.34 11.57 -22.91
CA LEU A 4 -16.51 10.44 -22.00
C LEU A 4 -15.46 10.40 -20.85
N LYS A 5 -14.27 10.99 -21.06
CA LYS A 5 -13.24 11.10 -20.02
C LYS A 5 -13.50 12.23 -19.02
N ILE A 6 -14.25 13.26 -19.43
CA ILE A 6 -14.59 14.41 -18.57
C ILE A 6 -15.75 14.04 -17.64
N GLU A 7 -16.73 13.26 -18.09
CA GLU A 7 -17.85 12.80 -17.24
C GLU A 7 -17.37 11.92 -16.07
N GLN A 8 -16.38 11.05 -16.31
CA GLN A 8 -15.88 10.13 -15.28
C GLN A 8 -14.96 10.82 -14.25
N LEU A 9 -14.26 11.90 -14.64
CA LEU A 9 -13.51 12.75 -13.73
C LEU A 9 -14.42 13.73 -12.98
N CYS A 10 -15.40 14.33 -13.66
CA CYS A 10 -16.37 15.24 -13.05
C CYS A 10 -17.22 14.53 -12.00
N SER A 11 -17.63 13.28 -12.24
CA SER A 11 -18.39 12.49 -11.28
C SER A 11 -17.65 12.31 -9.94
N ASN A 12 -16.36 11.99 -9.97
CA ASN A 12 -15.54 11.80 -8.77
C ASN A 12 -15.24 13.09 -7.99
N ILE A 13 -15.05 14.21 -8.70
CA ILE A 13 -14.75 15.51 -8.07
C ILE A 13 -16.03 16.15 -7.52
N LEU A 14 -17.14 16.11 -8.27
CA LEU A 14 -18.44 16.55 -7.76
C LEU A 14 -18.88 15.69 -6.57
N GLN A 15 -18.70 14.37 -6.59
CA GLN A 15 -19.06 13.51 -5.45
C GLN A 15 -18.30 13.90 -4.18
N LYS A 16 -16.99 14.18 -4.26
CA LYS A 16 -16.21 14.61 -3.10
C LYS A 16 -16.60 16.02 -2.61
N PHE A 17 -16.86 16.95 -3.53
CA PHE A 17 -17.24 18.32 -3.19
C PHE A 17 -18.64 18.37 -2.56
N VAL A 18 -19.60 17.60 -3.10
CA VAL A 18 -20.96 17.49 -2.58
C VAL A 18 -20.98 16.82 -1.21
N CYS A 19 -20.18 15.76 -0.99
CA CYS A 19 -20.06 15.11 0.33
C CYS A 19 -19.41 16.02 1.38
N TYR A 20 -18.43 16.85 1.00
CA TYR A 20 -17.75 17.76 1.93
C TYR A 20 -18.66 18.94 2.33
N GLU A 21 -19.35 19.57 1.38
CA GLU A 21 -20.28 20.67 1.66
C GLU A 21 -21.55 20.21 2.41
N MET A 22 -22.03 18.98 2.19
CA MET A 22 -23.13 18.41 2.99
C MET A 22 -22.78 18.26 4.47
N LYS A 23 -21.54 17.88 4.79
CA LYS A 23 -21.06 17.79 6.18
C LYS A 23 -21.03 19.16 6.86
N ARG A 24 -20.78 20.21 6.08
CA ARG A 24 -20.75 21.61 6.52
C ARG A 24 -22.15 22.18 6.72
N PHE A 25 -23.11 21.82 5.85
CA PHE A 25 -24.51 22.24 5.92
C PHE A 25 -25.26 21.59 7.09
N LEU A 26 -24.96 20.32 7.41
CA LEU A 26 -25.55 19.61 8.56
C LEU A 26 -25.10 20.17 9.93
N LEU A 27 -23.95 20.85 10.00
CA LEU A 27 -23.44 21.48 11.21
C LEU A 27 -23.93 22.93 11.41
N LEU A 28 -24.65 23.49 10.44
CA LEU A 28 -25.12 24.89 10.43
C LEU A 28 -26.63 24.93 10.18
N THR A 29 -27.44 24.44 11.12
CA THR A 29 -28.88 24.76 11.16
C THR A 29 -29.21 25.54 12.43
N PRO A 30 -29.56 26.84 12.32
CA PRO A 30 -30.08 27.58 13.46
C PRO A 30 -31.54 27.19 13.69
N LYS A 31 -31.88 27.01 14.96
CA LYS A 31 -33.24 26.77 15.47
C LYS A 31 -34.09 28.03 15.26
N MET A 32 -34.92 28.08 14.23
CA MET A 32 -35.86 29.20 13.98
C MET A 32 -37.28 28.80 14.42
N ARG A 33 -37.84 29.62 15.31
CA ARG A 33 -39.16 29.49 15.94
C ARG A 33 -40.11 30.54 15.33
N GLY A 34 -41.21 30.07 14.75
CA GLY A 34 -42.54 30.70 14.65
C GLY A 34 -42.71 32.03 13.88
N SER A 35 -43.56 32.03 12.84
CA SER A 35 -44.94 32.57 12.86
C SER A 35 -45.53 32.68 11.44
N GLU A 36 -46.76 32.16 11.31
CA GLU A 36 -47.81 32.49 10.32
C GLU A 36 -47.59 32.23 8.81
N GLY A 37 -48.30 31.20 8.32
CA GLY A 37 -49.33 31.38 7.30
C GLY A 37 -48.90 31.51 5.84
N PHE A 38 -48.49 30.41 5.20
CA PHE A 38 -48.83 30.11 3.79
C PHE A 38 -48.60 28.61 3.54
N ILE A 39 -49.67 27.87 3.24
CA ILE A 39 -49.62 26.44 2.95
C ILE A 39 -49.22 26.26 1.48
N VAL A 40 -47.93 26.01 1.23
CA VAL A 40 -47.42 25.51 -0.07
C VAL A 40 -47.15 24.01 0.10
N PHE A 41 -48.10 23.16 -0.27
CA PHE A 41 -48.03 21.69 -0.10
C PHE A 41 -47.27 20.97 -1.24
N VAL A 42 -46.27 21.60 -1.86
CA VAL A 42 -45.51 21.00 -2.98
C VAL A 42 -43.96 20.97 -2.84
N PRO A 43 -43.27 21.37 -1.73
CA PRO A 43 -41.82 21.21 -1.68
C PRO A 43 -41.35 19.95 -0.94
N THR A 44 -42.16 19.34 -0.05
CA THR A 44 -41.70 18.25 0.84
C THR A 44 -41.55 16.91 0.14
N ILE A 45 -42.43 16.54 -0.79
CA ILE A 45 -42.32 15.27 -1.52
C ILE A 45 -41.16 15.34 -2.54
N LEU A 46 -40.95 16.47 -3.21
CA LEU A 46 -39.81 16.68 -4.11
C LEU A 46 -38.48 16.72 -3.35
N LEU A 47 -38.44 17.32 -2.16
CA LEU A 47 -37.30 17.24 -1.24
C LEU A 47 -37.05 15.79 -0.80
N LEU A 48 -38.06 15.04 -0.37
CA LEU A 48 -37.91 13.64 0.05
C LEU A 48 -37.49 12.72 -1.11
N PHE A 49 -37.95 12.96 -2.34
CA PHE A 49 -37.43 12.26 -3.53
C PHE A 49 -35.98 12.65 -3.83
N LEU A 50 -35.61 13.93 -3.72
CA LEU A 50 -34.21 14.36 -3.85
C LEU A 50 -33.32 13.86 -2.70
N PHE A 51 -33.88 13.58 -1.52
CA PHE A 51 -33.17 12.96 -0.38
C PHE A 51 -33.07 11.44 -0.53
N GLY A 52 -34.12 10.76 -1.02
CA GLY A 52 -34.16 9.31 -1.24
C GLY A 52 -33.29 8.84 -2.40
N VAL A 53 -33.21 9.63 -3.49
CA VAL A 53 -32.33 9.33 -4.63
C VAL A 53 -30.86 9.69 -4.32
N LYS A 54 -30.59 10.51 -3.30
CA LYS A 54 -29.22 10.88 -2.86
C LYS A 54 -28.60 9.95 -1.83
N SER A 55 -29.38 9.12 -1.12
CA SER A 55 -28.82 8.18 -0.15
C SER A 55 -28.18 6.94 -0.78
N GLU A 56 -28.57 6.54 -2.00
CA GLU A 56 -27.96 5.41 -2.70
C GLU A 56 -26.64 5.78 -3.40
N LEU A 57 -26.36 7.06 -3.66
CA LEU A 57 -25.16 7.49 -4.36
C LEU A 57 -23.88 7.54 -3.48
N CYS A 58 -24.01 7.27 -2.18
CA CYS A 58 -22.90 7.28 -1.22
C CYS A 58 -22.35 5.89 -0.88
N GLN A 59 -22.83 4.82 -1.52
CA GLN A 59 -22.09 3.56 -1.56
C GLN A 59 -21.19 3.59 -2.79
N ALA A 60 -19.97 4.10 -2.60
CA ALA A 60 -18.93 4.02 -3.62
C ALA A 60 -18.64 2.54 -3.88
N ASN A 61 -19.30 1.98 -4.90
CA ASN A 61 -19.04 0.62 -5.35
C ASN A 61 -17.59 0.55 -5.87
N CYS A 62 -16.94 -0.59 -5.63
CA CYS A 62 -15.62 -0.82 -6.17
C CYS A 62 -15.63 -0.70 -7.71
N PRO A 63 -14.52 -0.23 -8.33
CA PRO A 63 -14.41 -0.22 -9.78
C PRO A 63 -14.66 -1.61 -10.37
N ARG A 64 -15.00 -1.66 -11.66
CA ARG A 64 -15.22 -2.91 -12.38
C ARG A 64 -14.06 -3.90 -12.16
N ASP A 65 -14.40 -5.17 -11.92
CA ASP A 65 -13.50 -6.31 -11.62
C ASP A 65 -12.89 -6.32 -10.20
N PHE A 66 -13.16 -5.31 -9.38
CA PHE A 66 -12.73 -5.29 -7.98
C PHE A 66 -13.86 -5.82 -7.08
N LEU A 67 -13.47 -6.64 -6.11
CA LEU A 67 -14.35 -7.08 -5.04
C LEU A 67 -14.11 -6.23 -3.79
N ARG A 68 -15.21 -5.87 -3.13
CA ARG A 68 -15.20 -5.13 -1.87
C ARG A 68 -14.93 -6.07 -0.69
N THR A 69 -14.01 -5.70 0.17
CA THR A 69 -13.74 -6.42 1.43
C THR A 69 -14.66 -5.97 2.55
N GLU A 70 -14.69 -6.73 3.65
CA GLU A 70 -15.40 -6.37 4.89
C GLU A 70 -14.87 -5.06 5.50
N THR A 71 -13.62 -4.72 5.23
CA THR A 71 -12.97 -3.48 5.69
C THR A 71 -13.20 -2.30 4.76
N ASP A 72 -14.06 -2.42 3.76
CA ASP A 72 -14.34 -1.40 2.74
C ASP A 72 -13.12 -1.05 1.87
N SER A 73 -12.26 -2.04 1.60
CA SER A 73 -11.19 -1.92 0.60
C SER A 73 -11.62 -2.63 -0.69
N CYS A 74 -11.10 -2.16 -1.83
CA CYS A 74 -11.35 -2.76 -3.13
C CYS A 74 -10.11 -3.51 -3.58
N MET A 75 -10.26 -4.80 -3.89
CA MET A 75 -9.13 -5.64 -4.33
C MET A 75 -9.48 -6.46 -5.57
N ILE A 76 -8.44 -6.85 -6.29
CA ILE A 76 -8.52 -7.69 -7.47
C ILE A 76 -7.49 -8.81 -7.37
N GLY A 77 -7.88 -10.04 -7.71
CA GLY A 77 -7.00 -11.19 -7.84
C GLY A 77 -6.54 -11.34 -9.28
N LEU A 78 -5.24 -11.49 -9.49
CA LEU A 78 -4.62 -11.62 -10.81
C LEU A 78 -3.82 -12.94 -10.87
N PRO A 79 -4.27 -13.93 -11.64
CA PRO A 79 -3.50 -15.16 -11.86
C PRO A 79 -2.18 -14.86 -12.56
N SER A 80 -1.07 -15.37 -12.02
CA SER A 80 0.27 -15.19 -12.59
C SER A 80 1.32 -15.98 -11.82
N SER A 81 2.27 -16.59 -12.56
CA SER A 81 3.49 -17.15 -11.97
C SER A 81 4.59 -16.10 -11.95
N LEU A 82 4.93 -15.61 -10.75
CA LEU A 82 5.82 -14.47 -10.54
C LEU A 82 6.69 -14.70 -9.30
N SER A 83 7.89 -14.11 -9.32
CA SER A 83 8.68 -13.90 -8.11
C SER A 83 8.01 -12.87 -7.19
N TYR A 84 8.46 -12.79 -5.94
CA TYR A 84 7.97 -11.80 -4.97
C TYR A 84 8.00 -10.34 -5.50
N CYS A 85 9.12 -9.91 -6.09
CA CYS A 85 9.25 -8.56 -6.62
C CYS A 85 8.41 -8.33 -7.87
N ALA A 86 8.30 -9.33 -8.75
CA ALA A 86 7.47 -9.25 -9.93
C ALA A 86 5.97 -9.22 -9.59
N ALA A 87 5.55 -9.86 -8.49
CA ALA A 87 4.17 -9.76 -7.98
C ALA A 87 3.82 -8.34 -7.52
N HIS A 88 4.72 -7.65 -6.81
CA HIS A 88 4.56 -6.23 -6.49
C HIS A 88 4.46 -5.36 -7.75
N GLU A 89 5.37 -5.57 -8.70
CA GLU A 89 5.39 -4.85 -9.97
C GLU A 89 4.10 -5.06 -10.76
N ARG A 90 3.56 -6.30 -10.77
CA ARG A 90 2.28 -6.61 -11.41
C ARG A 90 1.15 -5.77 -10.84
N CYS A 91 1.08 -5.60 -9.52
CA CYS A 91 0.07 -4.74 -8.91
C CYS A 91 0.25 -3.27 -9.31
N LEU A 92 1.48 -2.75 -9.28
CA LEU A 92 1.74 -1.38 -9.73
C LEU A 92 1.27 -1.17 -11.18
N ASN A 93 1.67 -2.05 -12.09
CA ASN A 93 1.34 -1.95 -13.51
C ASN A 93 -0.16 -2.09 -13.79
N GLU A 94 -0.85 -2.98 -13.08
CA GLU A 94 -2.32 -3.08 -13.14
C GLU A 94 -2.98 -1.78 -12.66
N GLY A 95 -2.42 -1.14 -11.63
CA GLY A 95 -2.92 0.15 -11.17
C GLY A 95 -2.72 1.23 -12.21
N LEU A 96 -1.51 1.35 -12.76
CA LEU A 96 -1.18 2.35 -13.77
C LEU A 96 -2.07 2.22 -15.02
N SER A 97 -2.32 1.00 -15.50
CA SER A 97 -3.20 0.76 -16.67
C SER A 97 -4.64 1.23 -16.42
N ARG A 98 -5.11 1.12 -15.17
CA ARG A 98 -6.44 1.55 -14.73
C ARG A 98 -6.50 2.97 -14.17
N HIS A 99 -5.38 3.70 -14.16
CA HIS A 99 -5.25 5.03 -13.53
C HIS A 99 -5.59 5.00 -12.03
N LEU A 100 -5.28 3.89 -11.36
CA LEU A 100 -5.45 3.65 -9.93
C LEU A 100 -4.09 3.49 -9.24
N ARG A 101 -4.02 3.79 -7.95
CA ARG A 101 -2.85 3.41 -7.13
C ARG A 101 -3.11 2.04 -6.53
N LEU A 102 -2.58 1.01 -7.17
CA LEU A 102 -2.63 -0.35 -6.63
C LEU A 102 -1.31 -0.73 -5.96
N PHE A 103 -1.39 -1.60 -4.96
CA PHE A 103 -0.26 -2.22 -4.28
C PHE A 103 -0.62 -3.66 -3.89
N MET A 104 0.38 -4.51 -3.65
CA MET A 104 0.12 -5.88 -3.19
C MET A 104 -0.47 -5.87 -1.77
N VAL A 105 -1.53 -6.64 -1.55
CA VAL A 105 -2.25 -6.67 -0.26
C VAL A 105 -1.30 -7.03 0.88
N GLY A 106 -1.43 -6.31 2.00
CA GLY A 106 -0.71 -6.63 3.25
C GLY A 106 -1.62 -6.50 4.47
N TRP A 107 -2.11 -5.30 4.77
CA TRP A 107 -2.96 -5.06 5.94
C TRP A 107 -4.28 -5.87 5.92
N ASN A 108 -4.95 -5.90 4.77
CA ASN A 108 -6.21 -6.60 4.60
C ASN A 108 -6.03 -8.06 4.13
N GLN A 109 -4.91 -8.68 4.48
CA GLN A 109 -4.51 -10.03 4.04
C GLN A 109 -5.56 -11.13 4.28
N LYS A 110 -6.42 -11.00 5.29
CA LYS A 110 -7.49 -11.99 5.59
C LYS A 110 -8.49 -12.16 4.46
N ALA A 111 -8.58 -11.21 3.54
CA ALA A 111 -9.45 -11.30 2.37
C ALA A 111 -8.85 -12.15 1.24
N ILE A 112 -7.54 -12.41 1.23
CA ILE A 112 -6.81 -13.09 0.13
C ILE A 112 -7.40 -14.46 -0.22
N PRO A 113 -7.74 -15.35 0.73
CA PRO A 113 -8.29 -16.67 0.41
C PRO A 113 -9.57 -16.64 -0.45
N LYS A 114 -10.30 -15.53 -0.49
CA LYS A 114 -11.51 -15.38 -1.32
C LYS A 114 -11.21 -15.27 -2.83
N TYR A 115 -9.96 -14.98 -3.22
CA TYR A 115 -9.58 -14.70 -4.61
C TYR A 115 -8.94 -15.89 -5.34
N PHE A 116 -8.50 -16.90 -4.60
CA PHE A 116 -7.69 -17.98 -5.15
C PHE A 116 -8.08 -19.35 -4.57
N PRO A 117 -7.98 -20.44 -5.36
CA PRO A 117 -8.31 -21.78 -4.89
C PRO A 117 -7.37 -22.27 -3.79
N GLN A 118 -7.77 -23.35 -3.10
CA GLN A 118 -7.11 -23.91 -1.91
C GLN A 118 -5.66 -24.37 -2.11
N PHE A 119 -5.11 -24.43 -3.33
CA PHE A 119 -3.73 -24.86 -3.59
C PHE A 119 -2.86 -23.74 -4.20
N SER A 120 -3.19 -22.50 -3.86
CA SER A 120 -2.50 -21.33 -4.40
C SER A 120 -1.36 -20.86 -3.51
N VAL A 121 -0.34 -20.29 -4.14
CA VAL A 121 0.77 -19.57 -3.48
C VAL A 121 0.60 -18.09 -3.81
N VAL A 122 0.27 -17.27 -2.82
CA VAL A 122 -0.07 -15.85 -3.03
C VAL A 122 0.76 -14.99 -2.09
N PRO A 123 1.78 -14.26 -2.59
CA PRO A 123 2.57 -13.38 -1.75
C PRO A 123 1.73 -12.20 -1.23
N THR A 124 2.17 -11.64 -0.12
CA THR A 124 1.62 -10.41 0.46
C THR A 124 2.70 -9.33 0.52
N SER A 125 2.32 -8.09 0.79
CA SER A 125 3.30 -7.04 1.09
C SER A 125 3.78 -7.03 2.55
N ILE A 126 3.41 -8.04 3.34
CA ILE A 126 3.91 -8.20 4.71
C ILE A 126 5.34 -8.70 4.67
N THR A 127 6.24 -8.03 5.39
CA THR A 127 7.67 -8.36 5.36
C THR A 127 8.43 -7.95 6.61
N ALA A 128 9.50 -8.69 6.91
CA ALA A 128 10.51 -8.38 7.91
C ALA A 128 11.89 -8.04 7.28
N LEU A 129 11.95 -7.74 5.98
CA LEU A 129 13.19 -7.41 5.25
C LEU A 129 13.93 -6.17 5.78
N LEU A 130 13.24 -5.27 6.48
CA LEU A 130 13.85 -4.06 7.05
C LEU A 130 14.48 -4.30 8.43
N ASN A 131 13.84 -5.14 9.24
CA ASN A 131 14.26 -5.42 10.60
C ASN A 131 13.67 -6.76 11.04
N ARG A 132 14.52 -7.59 11.64
CA ARG A 132 14.14 -8.89 12.18
C ARG A 132 14.50 -8.90 13.67
N SER A 133 13.51 -9.21 14.50
CA SER A 133 13.69 -9.42 15.95
C SER A 133 13.97 -10.90 16.23
N ASP A 134 14.64 -11.19 17.34
CA ASP A 134 14.78 -12.57 17.86
C ASP A 134 13.40 -13.17 18.19
N ASN A 135 12.44 -12.32 18.56
CA ASN A 135 11.03 -12.71 18.57
C ASN A 135 10.47 -12.67 17.15
N LEU A 136 10.26 -13.85 16.56
CA LEU A 136 9.82 -14.00 15.17
C LEU A 136 8.49 -13.33 14.84
N ARG A 137 7.65 -13.00 15.83
CA ARG A 137 6.36 -12.30 15.63
C ARG A 137 6.50 -10.78 15.61
N GLU A 138 7.66 -10.24 15.97
CA GLU A 138 7.91 -8.81 16.00
C GLU A 138 8.62 -8.31 14.74
N GLY A 139 8.47 -7.02 14.44
CA GLY A 139 9.20 -6.38 13.35
C GLY A 139 8.56 -6.50 11.97
N TRP A 140 7.43 -7.20 11.83
CA TRP A 140 6.72 -7.33 10.56
C TRP A 140 6.03 -6.02 10.17
N ARG A 141 6.21 -5.60 8.93
CA ARG A 141 5.66 -4.36 8.35
C ARG A 141 4.75 -4.70 7.17
N VAL A 142 4.02 -3.71 6.66
CA VAL A 142 3.20 -3.84 5.45
C VAL A 142 3.62 -2.83 4.39
N GLY A 143 3.53 -3.21 3.12
CA GLY A 143 3.73 -2.31 1.97
C GLY A 143 2.55 -1.38 1.67
N ASP A 144 1.64 -1.16 2.63
CA ASP A 144 0.49 -0.27 2.47
C ASP A 144 0.92 1.22 2.54
N PRO A 145 0.68 2.03 1.49
CA PRO A 145 0.96 3.47 1.52
C PRO A 145 0.26 4.25 2.66
N GLY A 146 -0.90 3.76 3.12
CA GLY A 146 -1.65 4.34 4.22
C GLY A 146 -1.11 3.96 5.61
N ARG A 147 -0.16 3.02 5.70
CA ARG A 147 0.36 2.49 6.97
C ARG A 147 1.89 2.44 7.01
N PRO A 148 2.61 3.52 6.66
CA PRO A 148 4.07 3.50 6.58
C PRO A 148 4.74 3.18 7.92
N ARG A 149 4.10 3.52 9.05
CA ARG A 149 4.65 3.31 10.40
C ARG A 149 4.27 1.98 11.05
N PHE A 150 3.40 1.19 10.43
CA PHE A 150 2.97 -0.07 11.01
C PHE A 150 4.16 -1.03 11.16
N VAL A 151 4.27 -1.62 12.34
CA VAL A 151 5.20 -2.68 12.69
C VAL A 151 4.58 -3.51 13.81
N THR A 152 4.68 -4.83 13.74
CA THR A 152 4.21 -5.68 14.84
C THR A 152 5.12 -5.56 16.05
N GLY A 153 4.51 -5.45 17.23
CA GLY A 153 5.20 -5.51 18.52
C GLY A 153 4.91 -6.81 19.26
N LEU A 154 5.45 -6.93 20.48
CA LEU A 154 5.21 -8.07 21.36
C LEU A 154 3.70 -8.28 21.59
N GLY A 155 3.21 -9.49 21.32
CA GLY A 155 1.80 -9.86 21.51
C GLY A 155 0.82 -9.32 20.45
N ASP A 156 1.31 -8.70 19.37
CA ASP A 156 0.47 -8.24 18.26
C ASP A 156 -0.13 -9.45 17.49
N LEU A 157 -1.47 -9.47 17.35
CA LEU A 157 -2.24 -10.52 16.66
C LEU A 157 -2.91 -10.02 15.36
N SER A 158 -2.52 -8.84 14.87
CA SER A 158 -3.05 -8.23 13.64
C SER A 158 -2.76 -9.07 12.39
N ILE A 159 -1.59 -9.72 12.35
CA ILE A 159 -1.23 -10.70 11.33
C ILE A 159 -1.63 -12.09 11.81
N SER A 160 -2.55 -12.72 11.09
CA SER A 160 -3.09 -14.04 11.42
C SER A 160 -2.28 -15.14 10.77
N TRP A 161 -1.09 -15.35 11.33
CA TRP A 161 -0.22 -16.46 10.99
C TRP A 161 -0.89 -17.80 11.25
N GLN A 162 -0.62 -18.77 10.37
CA GLN A 162 -0.89 -20.18 10.62
C GLN A 162 -0.10 -20.63 11.84
N HIS A 163 -0.63 -21.52 12.67
CA HIS A 163 0.20 -22.16 13.70
C HIS A 163 1.10 -23.23 13.05
N PRO A 164 2.43 -23.28 13.29
CA PRO A 164 3.20 -22.52 14.30
C PRO A 164 3.95 -21.26 13.81
N GLU A 165 3.61 -20.74 12.63
CA GLU A 165 4.24 -19.56 12.01
C GLU A 165 4.11 -18.27 12.82
N PRO A 166 5.02 -17.30 12.66
CA PRO A 166 6.29 -17.41 11.95
C PRO A 166 7.30 -18.25 12.73
N ASN A 167 8.03 -19.14 12.03
CA ASN A 167 8.84 -20.17 12.68
C ASN A 167 10.35 -20.11 12.37
N ARG A 168 10.78 -19.27 11.42
CA ARG A 168 12.18 -19.18 10.99
C ARG A 168 12.66 -17.74 10.80
N ILE A 169 13.89 -17.45 11.23
CA ILE A 169 14.42 -16.08 11.21
C ILE A 169 14.73 -15.58 9.79
N ASP A 170 15.10 -16.48 8.88
CA ASP A 170 15.46 -16.22 7.49
C ASP A 170 14.25 -16.11 6.55
N GLN A 171 13.05 -16.37 7.05
CA GLN A 171 11.79 -16.23 6.31
C GLN A 171 11.21 -14.83 6.48
N CYS A 172 11.58 -13.92 5.57
CA CYS A 172 11.31 -12.48 5.71
C CYS A 172 10.09 -11.96 4.95
N VAL A 173 9.33 -12.80 4.25
CA VAL A 173 8.10 -12.40 3.54
C VAL A 173 6.92 -13.26 3.98
N ALA A 174 5.71 -12.69 4.03
CA ALA A 174 4.52 -13.47 4.33
C ALA A 174 3.82 -13.90 3.03
N VAL A 175 3.47 -15.18 2.94
CA VAL A 175 2.89 -15.81 1.76
C VAL A 175 1.71 -16.67 2.19
N TYR A 176 0.60 -16.55 1.47
CA TYR A 176 -0.49 -17.49 1.58
C TYR A 176 -0.13 -18.77 0.85
N ILE A 177 -0.08 -19.89 1.57
CA ILE A 177 0.12 -21.23 1.02
C ILE A 177 -1.11 -22.04 1.42
N SER A 178 -1.82 -22.54 0.42
CA SER A 178 -3.01 -23.34 0.59
C SER A 178 -4.08 -22.72 1.50
N GLY A 179 -4.26 -21.40 1.39
CA GLY A 179 -5.27 -20.64 2.16
C GLY A 179 -4.86 -20.22 3.56
N ASN A 180 -3.65 -20.56 4.02
CA ASN A 180 -3.11 -20.15 5.31
C ASN A 180 -1.88 -19.25 5.14
N LEU A 181 -1.60 -18.37 6.11
CA LEU A 181 -0.50 -17.41 6.03
C LEU A 181 0.76 -17.96 6.71
N HIS A 182 1.85 -18.05 5.96
CA HIS A 182 3.16 -18.53 6.40
C HIS A 182 4.22 -17.46 6.21
N ASP A 183 5.27 -17.47 7.04
CA ASP A 183 6.52 -16.82 6.64
C ASP A 183 7.23 -17.70 5.62
N ASN A 184 7.95 -17.07 4.70
CA ASN A 184 8.73 -17.77 3.70
C ASN A 184 9.99 -16.98 3.32
N GLU A 185 10.94 -17.69 2.72
CA GLU A 185 12.09 -17.11 2.04
C GLU A 185 11.61 -16.34 0.81
N GLN A 186 12.19 -15.18 0.52
CA GLN A 186 11.79 -14.39 -0.66
C GLN A 186 12.09 -15.15 -1.96
N SER A 187 13.23 -15.84 -2.02
CA SER A 187 13.68 -16.61 -3.19
C SER A 187 12.82 -17.85 -3.47
N ALA A 188 12.22 -18.44 -2.44
CA ALA A 188 11.31 -19.57 -2.55
C ALA A 188 9.89 -19.18 -3.03
N CYS A 189 9.61 -17.88 -3.16
CA CYS A 189 8.31 -17.39 -3.58
C CYS A 189 8.14 -17.47 -5.11
N ASN A 190 7.55 -18.58 -5.58
CA ASN A 190 6.96 -18.67 -6.91
C ASN A 190 5.43 -18.67 -6.80
N SER A 191 4.81 -17.52 -7.05
CA SER A 191 3.37 -17.35 -6.87
C SER A 191 2.55 -18.13 -7.90
N THR A 192 1.29 -18.41 -7.62
CA THR A 192 0.28 -18.78 -8.62
C THR A 192 -0.63 -17.62 -8.98
N GLY A 193 -0.59 -16.54 -8.19
CA GLY A 193 -1.23 -15.26 -8.47
C GLY A 193 -0.89 -14.21 -7.43
N VAL A 194 -1.44 -13.01 -7.61
CA VAL A 194 -1.27 -11.89 -6.69
C VAL A 194 -2.62 -11.22 -6.42
N VAL A 195 -2.85 -10.75 -5.19
CA VAL A 195 -3.98 -9.87 -4.88
C VAL A 195 -3.48 -8.44 -4.72
N CYS A 196 -4.11 -7.53 -5.44
CA CYS A 196 -3.79 -6.10 -5.41
C CYS A 196 -4.93 -5.31 -4.75
N GLU A 197 -4.60 -4.30 -3.97
CA GLU A 197 -5.53 -3.42 -3.27
C GLU A 197 -5.46 -1.97 -3.78
N ILE A 198 -6.62 -1.31 -3.92
CA ILE A 198 -6.68 0.13 -4.17
C ILE A 198 -6.23 0.89 -2.92
N SER A 199 -5.17 1.69 -3.07
CA SER A 199 -4.71 2.57 -2.01
C SER A 199 -5.73 3.67 -1.72
N ARG A 200 -6.02 3.86 -0.43
CA ARG A 200 -6.79 5.00 0.08
C ARG A 200 -5.98 6.30 0.05
N LYS A 201 -4.66 6.20 -0.07
CA LYS A 201 -3.75 7.35 -0.13
C LYS A 201 -3.47 7.69 -1.59
N PRO A 202 -3.84 8.88 -2.08
CA PRO A 202 -3.51 9.27 -3.44
C PRO A 202 -1.99 9.40 -3.63
N TRP A 203 -1.54 9.45 -4.88
CA TRP A 203 -0.16 9.84 -5.17
C TRP A 203 0.10 11.26 -4.69
N SER A 204 1.08 11.44 -3.80
CA SER A 204 1.44 12.77 -3.31
C SER A 204 2.06 13.62 -4.42
N LYS A 205 1.44 14.77 -4.71
CA LYS A 205 1.96 15.82 -5.58
C LYS A 205 2.82 16.82 -4.83
N GLU A 206 2.94 16.68 -3.52
CA GLU A 206 3.67 17.59 -2.66
C GLU A 206 5.17 17.30 -2.68
N VAL A 207 5.93 18.22 -2.08
CA VAL A 207 7.35 18.08 -1.83
C VAL A 207 7.59 16.82 -1.00
N GLU A 208 8.50 15.98 -1.47
CA GLU A 208 8.81 14.72 -0.81
C GLU A 208 9.83 14.94 0.31
N THR A 209 9.52 14.41 1.51
CA THR A 209 10.46 14.44 2.64
C THR A 209 11.16 13.09 2.74
N PHE A 210 12.49 13.11 2.74
CA PHE A 210 13.32 11.95 3.02
C PHE A 210 13.94 12.09 4.41
N GLN A 211 13.80 11.06 5.24
CA GLN A 211 14.28 11.07 6.61
C GLN A 211 15.40 10.04 6.79
N ARG A 212 16.53 10.50 7.32
CA ARG A 212 17.69 9.64 7.58
C ARG A 212 17.29 8.49 8.50
N ASN A 213 17.65 7.27 8.13
CA ASN A 213 17.38 6.05 8.88
C ASN A 213 15.90 5.81 9.24
N TRP A 214 14.93 6.51 8.66
CA TRP A 214 13.53 6.27 9.00
C TRP A 214 13.11 4.83 8.71
N PRO A 215 12.33 4.15 9.59
CA PRO A 215 11.67 4.65 10.79
C PRO A 215 12.52 4.67 12.06
N TYR A 216 13.66 3.98 12.10
CA TYR A 216 14.57 3.94 13.25
C TYR A 216 15.98 3.55 12.80
N GLN A 217 16.97 3.90 13.64
CA GLN A 217 18.37 3.59 13.36
C GLN A 217 18.60 2.08 13.36
N MET A 218 19.26 1.59 12.31
CA MET A 218 19.56 0.18 12.15
C MET A 218 20.99 -0.13 12.58
N PRO A 219 21.24 -1.29 13.22
CA PRO A 219 22.58 -1.72 13.55
C PRO A 219 23.42 -2.07 12.30
N THR A 220 22.75 -2.54 11.25
CA THR A 220 23.34 -2.82 9.93
C THR A 220 22.44 -2.27 8.82
N LEU A 221 23.03 -1.96 7.67
CA LEU A 221 22.29 -1.57 6.46
C LEU A 221 22.08 -2.74 5.49
N PHE A 222 22.58 -3.93 5.82
CA PHE A 222 22.59 -5.10 4.97
C PHE A 222 21.81 -6.24 5.59
N LEU A 223 21.13 -7.02 4.75
CA LEU A 223 20.53 -8.29 5.12
C LEU A 223 21.62 -9.25 5.63
N PRO A 224 21.29 -10.11 6.60
CA PRO A 224 22.25 -11.06 7.16
C PRO A 224 22.51 -12.25 6.22
N ASP A 225 21.59 -12.55 5.31
CA ASP A 225 21.70 -13.66 4.37
C ASP A 225 21.99 -13.19 2.93
N LYS A 226 22.66 -14.06 2.16
CA LYS A 226 23.12 -13.81 0.77
C LYS A 226 22.29 -14.54 -0.29
N VAL A 227 21.26 -15.29 0.10
CA VAL A 227 20.64 -16.30 -0.79
C VAL A 227 19.12 -16.28 -0.71
N MET A 228 18.56 -16.09 0.48
CA MET A 228 17.12 -16.28 0.70
C MET A 228 16.35 -14.98 0.51
N ASN A 229 16.97 -13.85 0.81
CA ASN A 229 16.38 -12.53 0.78
C ASN A 229 17.29 -11.51 0.10
N GLU A 230 16.73 -10.76 -0.82
CA GLU A 230 17.42 -9.71 -1.58
C GLU A 230 16.69 -8.36 -1.53
N GLY A 231 15.44 -8.34 -1.07
CA GLY A 231 14.53 -7.21 -1.26
C GLY A 231 14.23 -6.94 -2.73
N CYS A 232 13.53 -5.85 -3.02
CA CYS A 232 13.26 -5.42 -4.39
C CYS A 232 14.01 -4.11 -4.63
N PHE A 233 15.06 -4.15 -5.45
CA PHE A 233 15.94 -3.00 -5.65
C PHE A 233 16.05 -2.55 -7.10
N PHE A 234 16.11 -1.22 -7.27
CA PHE A 234 16.54 -0.59 -8.50
C PHE A 234 17.86 0.15 -8.25
N HIS A 235 18.88 -0.18 -9.04
CA HIS A 235 20.21 0.40 -8.91
C HIS A 235 20.51 1.34 -10.06
N HIS A 236 21.13 2.48 -9.75
CA HIS A 236 21.68 3.36 -10.78
C HIS A 236 22.84 4.19 -10.24
N LYS A 237 23.61 4.81 -11.15
CA LYS A 237 24.62 5.80 -10.77
C LYS A 237 23.98 7.16 -10.52
N ALA A 238 24.32 7.79 -9.40
CA ALA A 238 23.84 9.10 -9.01
C ALA A 238 25.02 9.97 -8.56
N ARG A 239 25.16 11.17 -9.12
CA ARG A 239 26.27 12.09 -8.79
C ARG A 239 26.18 12.65 -7.37
N SER A 240 25.01 12.56 -6.74
CA SER A 240 24.77 13.06 -5.38
C SER A 240 23.57 12.37 -4.74
N LEU A 241 23.49 12.47 -3.41
CA LEU A 241 22.32 12.03 -2.63
C LEU A 241 21.03 12.69 -3.13
N LEU A 242 21.07 13.98 -3.46
CA LEU A 242 19.90 14.70 -3.98
C LEU A 242 19.44 14.13 -5.33
N SER A 243 20.38 13.74 -6.20
CA SER A 243 20.05 13.07 -7.47
C SER A 243 19.42 11.70 -7.23
N CYS A 244 19.89 10.95 -6.24
CA CYS A 244 19.31 9.66 -5.83
C CYS A 244 17.88 9.84 -5.28
N ALA A 245 17.66 10.82 -4.40
CA ALA A 245 16.35 11.16 -3.86
C ALA A 245 15.36 11.61 -4.95
N LYS A 246 15.82 12.41 -5.92
CA LYS A 246 15.00 12.82 -7.07
C LYS A 246 14.54 11.62 -7.89
N MET A 247 15.43 10.66 -8.16
CA MET A 247 15.06 9.44 -8.87
C MET A 247 14.04 8.61 -8.09
N CYS A 248 14.19 8.51 -6.76
CA CYS A 248 13.18 7.87 -5.91
C CYS A 248 11.80 8.54 -5.97
N LYS A 249 11.74 9.89 -6.02
CA LYS A 249 10.46 10.59 -6.18
C LYS A 249 9.79 10.28 -7.52
N ILE A 250 10.57 10.15 -8.59
CA ILE A 250 10.07 9.80 -9.93
C ILE A 250 9.61 8.34 -9.97
N HIS A 251 10.36 7.44 -9.33
CA HIS A 251 10.04 6.02 -9.29
C HIS A 251 8.91 5.76 -8.28
N LEU A 252 7.68 5.62 -8.77
CA LEU A 252 6.46 5.52 -7.95
C LEU A 252 6.51 4.43 -6.86
N ALA A 253 7.21 3.33 -7.12
CA ALA A 253 7.40 2.25 -6.14
C ALA A 253 8.42 2.54 -5.03
N CYS A 254 9.26 3.57 -5.15
CA CYS A 254 10.41 3.73 -4.27
C CYS A 254 10.01 4.17 -2.85
N ARG A 255 10.45 3.38 -1.86
CA ARG A 255 10.17 3.50 -0.43
C ARG A 255 11.35 4.03 0.38
N THR A 256 12.56 3.61 0.04
CA THR A 256 13.78 3.96 0.75
C THR A 256 14.91 4.13 -0.26
N ILE A 257 15.82 5.07 0.00
CA ILE A 257 17.06 5.26 -0.77
C ILE A 257 18.27 4.84 0.06
N TYR A 258 19.23 4.24 -0.62
CA TYR A 258 20.57 3.98 -0.15
C TYR A 258 21.56 4.64 -1.10
N PHE A 259 22.47 5.43 -0.57
CA PHE A 259 23.47 6.13 -1.37
C PHE A 259 24.87 5.86 -0.85
N ASN A 260 25.73 5.38 -1.75
CA ASN A 260 27.16 5.21 -1.52
C ASN A 260 27.90 6.36 -2.22
N SER A 261 28.50 7.24 -1.42
CA SER A 261 29.18 8.44 -1.93
C SER A 261 30.51 8.14 -2.61
N VAL A 262 31.17 7.02 -2.30
CA VAL A 262 32.48 6.66 -2.85
C VAL A 262 32.36 6.25 -4.30
N ASN A 263 31.42 5.34 -4.59
CA ASN A 263 31.24 4.80 -5.94
C ASN A 263 30.04 5.41 -6.68
N SER A 264 29.40 6.44 -6.10
CA SER A 264 28.23 7.13 -6.66
C SER A 264 27.06 6.19 -6.99
N THR A 265 26.88 5.13 -6.21
CA THR A 265 25.79 4.16 -6.41
C THR A 265 24.58 4.55 -5.57
N CYS A 266 23.43 4.60 -6.23
CA CYS A 266 22.12 4.76 -5.62
C CYS A 266 21.36 3.44 -5.75
N ALA A 267 20.87 2.92 -4.63
CA ALA A 267 19.99 1.76 -4.59
C ALA A 267 18.63 2.21 -4.00
N LEU A 268 17.57 1.98 -4.75
CA LEU A 268 16.20 2.32 -4.38
C LEU A 268 15.51 1.03 -3.95
N SER A 269 15.09 0.96 -2.69
CA SER A 269 14.21 -0.13 -2.23
C SER A 269 12.79 0.16 -2.68
N LEU A 270 12.18 -0.79 -3.38
CA LEU A 270 10.88 -0.67 -4.04
C LEU A 270 9.80 -1.45 -3.28
N TYR A 271 8.58 -0.91 -3.29
CA TYR A 271 7.31 -1.48 -2.79
C TYR A 271 7.21 -1.67 -1.28
N VAL A 272 8.26 -2.19 -0.65
CA VAL A 272 8.43 -2.36 0.78
C VAL A 272 9.77 -1.78 1.21
N ASP A 273 9.92 -1.48 2.50
CA ASP A 273 11.23 -1.13 3.04
C ASP A 273 12.06 -2.42 3.24
N SER A 274 13.32 -2.40 2.79
CA SER A 274 14.26 -3.52 2.93
C SER A 274 15.65 -2.99 3.27
N LEU A 275 16.44 -3.77 4.00
CA LEU A 275 17.90 -3.63 4.05
C LEU A 275 18.52 -3.98 2.68
N LEU A 276 19.74 -3.52 2.41
CA LEU A 276 20.47 -3.84 1.18
C LEU A 276 20.78 -5.33 1.11
N PRO A 277 20.88 -5.91 -0.10
CA PRO A 277 21.45 -7.24 -0.29
C PRO A 277 22.84 -7.33 0.34
N ALA A 278 23.17 -8.49 0.92
CA ALA A 278 24.42 -8.70 1.64
C ALA A 278 25.65 -8.53 0.74
N GLU A 279 25.54 -8.78 -0.57
CA GLU A 279 26.61 -8.60 -1.56
C GLU A 279 27.04 -7.13 -1.69
N MET A 280 26.14 -6.18 -1.36
CA MET A 280 26.47 -4.76 -1.42
C MET A 280 27.43 -4.32 -0.31
N GLN A 281 27.65 -5.17 0.69
CA GLN A 281 28.62 -4.91 1.75
C GLN A 281 30.05 -4.86 1.18
N ASP A 282 30.32 -5.63 0.13
CA ASP A 282 31.63 -5.70 -0.54
C ASP A 282 31.99 -4.37 -1.23
N LEU A 283 31.00 -3.49 -1.43
CA LEU A 283 31.18 -2.14 -1.99
C LEU A 283 31.55 -1.09 -0.93
N GLY A 284 31.84 -1.51 0.30
CA GLY A 284 32.31 -0.69 1.42
C GLY A 284 31.19 -0.14 2.31
N ASN A 285 31.57 0.35 3.50
CA ASN A 285 30.63 0.76 4.58
C ASN A 285 30.17 2.23 4.50
N THR A 286 30.36 2.93 3.39
CA THR A 286 30.00 4.36 3.23
C THR A 286 28.56 4.58 2.77
N TRP A 287 27.68 3.64 3.06
CA TRP A 287 26.27 3.72 2.69
C TRP A 287 25.52 4.63 3.65
N THR A 288 24.64 5.46 3.10
CA THR A 288 23.68 6.27 3.86
C THR A 288 22.27 5.91 3.43
N ARG A 289 21.35 5.83 4.40
CA ARG A 289 19.96 5.41 4.18
C ARG A 289 18.98 6.53 4.51
N TYR A 290 18.00 6.74 3.65
CA TYR A 290 16.87 7.63 3.94
C TYR A 290 15.56 6.93 3.55
N GLY A 291 14.63 6.86 4.50
CA GLY A 291 13.27 6.38 4.26
C GLY A 291 12.35 7.50 3.78
N ARG A 292 11.23 7.12 3.19
CA ARG A 292 10.18 8.02 2.67
C ARG A 292 8.91 7.88 3.50
N PRO A 293 8.76 8.64 4.61
CA PRO A 293 7.69 8.41 5.59
C PRO A 293 6.29 8.63 5.02
N GLU A 294 6.17 9.49 4.01
CA GLU A 294 4.91 9.93 3.43
C GLU A 294 4.64 9.33 2.04
N TRP A 295 5.31 8.23 1.69
CA TRP A 295 5.08 7.48 0.43
C TRP A 295 3.61 7.16 0.20
#